data_AF-A0A9D2D8K3-F1
#
_entry.id   AF-A0A9D2D8K3-F1
#
_cell.length_a   1.000
_cell.length_b   1.000
_cell.length_c   1.000
_cell.angle_alpha   90.00
_cell.angle_beta   90.00
_cell.angle_gamma   90.00
#
_symmetry.space_group_name_H-M   'P 1'
#
loop_
_entity.id
_entity.type
_entity.pdbx_description
1 polymer ?
#
loop_
_entity_poly.entity_id
_entity_poly.type
_entity_poly.pdbx_seq_one_letter_code
_entity_poly.pdbx_strand_id
1 'polypeptide(L)' 'MQPYGVNQLRKMFLEFFESKGHLAMKSFSLVPHNDKSLLLINSGMAPLKPYFTGQEIPPR' A
#
# COMPACT_ATOMS: atom_id res chain seq x y z
N MET A 1 -28.27 -6.02 -6.11
CA MET A 1 -26.82 -5.74 -6.23
C MET A 1 -26.10 -7.04 -6.51
N GLN A 2 -25.10 -7.04 -7.39
CA GLN A 2 -24.28 -8.25 -7.58
C GLN A 2 -23.29 -8.40 -6.41
N PRO A 3 -23.14 -9.61 -5.83
CA PRO A 3 -22.13 -9.87 -4.82
C PRO A 3 -20.74 -10.00 -5.46
N TYR A 4 -19.74 -9.36 -4.87
CA TYR A 4 -18.35 -9.46 -5.29
C TYR A 4 -17.51 -10.20 -4.26
N GLY A 5 -16.57 -11.03 -4.71
CA GLY A 5 -15.57 -11.64 -3.84
C GLY A 5 -14.53 -10.61 -3.36
N VAL A 6 -13.91 -10.84 -2.20
CA VAL A 6 -12.90 -9.92 -1.64
C VAL A 6 -11.71 -9.67 -2.57
N ASN A 7 -11.30 -10.67 -3.35
CA ASN A 7 -10.23 -10.53 -4.34
C ASN A 7 -10.69 -9.72 -5.56
N GLN A 8 -11.95 -9.83 -5.97
CA GLN A 8 -12.52 -9.03 -7.05
C GLN A 8 -12.60 -7.56 -6.63
N LEU A 9 -13.09 -7.28 -5.42
CA LEU A 9 -13.14 -5.91 -4.88
C LEU A 9 -11.74 -5.27 -4.80
N ARG A 10 -10.74 -6.03 -4.30
CA ARG A 10 -9.35 -5.55 -4.28
C ARG A 10 -8.86 -5.20 -5.68
N LYS A 11 -9.10 -6.08 -6.65
CA LYS A 11 -8.68 -5.87 -8.04
C LYS A 11 -9.35 -4.63 -8.65
N MET A 12 -10.66 -4.48 -8.50
CA MET A 12 -11.40 -3.33 -9.00
C MET A 12 -10.90 -2.00 -8.41
N PHE A 13 -10.56 -1.98 -7.12
CA PHE A 13 -9.98 -0.80 -6.47
C PHE A 13 -8.61 -0.44 -7.05
N LEU A 14 -7.73 -1.42 -7.21
CA LEU A 14 -6.39 -1.21 -7.77
C LEU A 14 -6.48 -0.72 -9.23
N GLU A 15 -7.27 -1.40 -10.06
CA GLU A 15 -7.46 -1.05 -11.47
C GLU A 15 -8.04 0.37 -11.63
N PHE A 16 -8.95 0.80 -10.75
CA PHE A 16 -9.47 2.16 -10.77
C PHE A 16 -8.37 3.20 -10.58
N PHE A 17 -7.50 3.05 -9.57
CA PHE A 17 -6.43 4.02 -9.32
C PHE A 17 -5.29 3.92 -10.33
N GLU A 18 -4.96 2.72 -10.81
CA GLU A 18 -4.04 2.51 -11.94
C GLU A 18 -4.52 3.23 -13.20
N SER A 19 -5.83 3.17 -13.50
CA SER A 19 -6.42 3.92 -14.63
C SER A 19 -6.28 5.45 -14.51
N LYS A 20 -6.00 5.95 -13.30
CA LYS A 20 -5.72 7.36 -13.00
C LYS A 20 -4.22 7.67 -12.90
N GLY A 21 -3.35 6.72 -13.26
CA GLY A 21 -1.89 6.89 -13.24
C GLY A 21 -1.24 6.67 -11.86
N HIS A 22 -1.92 6.03 -10.92
CA HIS A 22 -1.29 5.63 -9.66
C HIS A 22 -0.53 4.31 -9.84
N LEU A 23 0.64 4.20 -9.23
CA LEU A 23 1.42 2.96 -9.21
C LEU A 23 0.79 1.94 -8.25
N ALA A 24 0.35 0.78 -8.76
CA ALA A 24 -0.01 -0.34 -7.90
C ALA A 24 1.25 -1.05 -7.39
N MET A 25 1.36 -1.17 -6.08
CA MET A 25 2.46 -1.88 -5.41
C MET A 25 1.95 -3.13 -4.70
N LYS A 26 2.84 -4.12 -4.53
CA LYS A 26 2.56 -5.29 -3.69
C LYS A 26 2.42 -4.87 -2.23
N SER A 27 1.65 -5.63 -1.46
CA SER A 27 1.57 -5.44 -0.01
C SER A 27 2.95 -5.59 0.63
N PHE A 28 3.22 -4.74 1.61
CA PHE A 28 4.41 -4.83 2.45
C PHE A 28 4.30 -5.99 3.44
N SER A 29 5.43 -6.37 4.03
CA SER A 29 5.50 -7.33 5.14
C SER A 29 4.63 -6.86 6.31
N LEU A 30 3.95 -7.80 6.98
CA LEU A 30 3.25 -7.52 8.24
C LEU A 30 4.24 -7.15 9.37
N VAL A 31 5.44 -7.72 9.32
CA VAL A 31 6.51 -7.46 10.28
C VAL A 31 7.33 -6.26 9.78
N PRO A 32 7.45 -5.18 10.57
CA PRO A 32 8.21 -4.01 10.17
C PRO A 32 9.70 -4.33 10.09
N HIS A 33 10.37 -3.72 9.11
CA HIS A 33 11.82 -3.72 8.99
C HIS A 33 12.33 -2.31 9.27
N ASN A 34 13.35 -2.18 10.11
CA ASN A 34 14.00 -0.90 10.44
C ASN A 34 13.10 0.16 11.11
N ASP A 35 11.92 -0.23 11.64
CA ASP A 35 11.09 0.64 12.49
C ASP A 35 10.97 0.05 13.90
N LYS A 36 11.66 0.67 14.86
CA LYS A 36 11.65 0.26 16.29
C LYS A 36 10.41 0.75 17.05
N SER A 37 9.57 1.57 16.43
CA SER A 37 8.37 2.13 17.05
C SER A 37 7.10 1.31 16.82
N LEU A 38 7.13 0.37 15.88
CA LEU A 38 6.00 -0.48 15.51
C LEU A 38 6.29 -1.95 15.80
N LEU A 39 5.28 -2.65 16.35
CA LEU A 39 5.31 -4.12 16.46
C LEU A 39 4.83 -4.80 15.16
N LEU A 40 3.80 -4.24 14.52
CA LEU A 40 3.20 -4.73 13.27
C LEU A 40 2.83 -3.55 12.37
N ILE A 41 2.84 -3.77 11.06
CA ILE A 41 2.32 -2.80 10.08
C ILE A 41 0.79 -2.74 10.19
N ASN A 42 0.30 -1.62 10.70
CA ASN A 42 -1.13 -1.41 10.98
C ASN A 42 -1.89 -0.69 9.87
N SER A 43 -1.17 -0.10 8.90
CA SER A 43 -1.73 0.79 7.88
C SER A 43 -0.87 0.80 6.63
N GLY A 44 -1.49 1.13 5.49
CA GLY A 44 -0.77 1.22 4.21
C GLY A 44 0.25 2.36 4.15
N MET A 45 0.14 3.37 5.02
CA MET A 45 1.05 4.53 5.04
C MET A 45 2.31 4.30 5.87
N ALA A 46 2.28 3.40 6.86
CA ALA A 46 3.42 3.12 7.73
C ALA A 46 4.71 2.76 6.96
N PRO A 47 4.69 1.85 5.95
CA PRO A 47 5.89 1.53 5.18
C PRO A 47 6.33 2.67 4.24
N LEU A 48 5.50 3.69 4.01
CA LEU A 48 5.79 4.82 3.12
C LEU A 48 6.42 6.01 3.86
N LYS A 49 6.65 5.88 5.18
CA LYS A 49 7.25 6.93 6.03
C LYS A 49 8.55 7.52 5.45
N PRO A 50 9.51 6.74 4.90
CA PRO A 50 10.73 7.30 4.31
C PRO A 50 10.48 8.27 3.15
N TYR A 51 9.41 8.06 2.37
CA TYR A 51 9.03 8.96 1.28
C TYR A 51 8.46 10.28 1.80
N PHE A 52 7.63 10.22 2.86
CA PHE A 52 7.05 11.41 3.47
C PHE A 52 8.07 12.26 4.23
N THR A 53 9.13 11.64 4.76
CA THR A 53 10.22 12.35 5.44
C THR A 53 11.32 12.82 4.49
N GLY A 54 11.24 12.47 3.20
CA GLY A 54 12.26 12.82 2.19
C GLY A 54 13.56 12.02 2.31
N GLN A 55 13.56 10.92 3.07
CA GLN A 55 14.72 10.02 3.18
C GLN A 55 14.92 9.19 1.90
N GLU A 56 13.82 8.89 1.21
CA GLU A 56 13.83 8.16 -0.07
C GLU A 56 12.92 8.85 -1.09
N ILE A 57 13.20 8.64 -2.38
CA ILE A 57 12.35 9.12 -3.47
C ILE A 57 11.33 8.02 -3.80
N PRO A 58 10.01 8.32 -3.80
CA PRO A 58 9.00 7.32 -4.15
C PRO A 58 9.15 6.88 -5.62
N PRO A 59 8.86 5.61 -5.92
CA PRO A 59 8.86 5.12 -7.30
C PRO A 59 7.76 5.82 -8.13
N ARG A 60 7.98 5.87 -9.45
CA ARG A 60 7.01 6.39 -10.42
C ARG A 60 6.17 5.28 -11.01
#